data_AF-A0A8S2RA94-F1
#
_entry.id   AF-A0A8S2RA94-F1
#
_cell.length_a   1.000
_cell.length_b   1.000
_cell.length_c   1.000
_cell.angle_alpha   90.00
_cell.angle_beta   90.00
_cell.angle_gamma   90.00
#
_symmetry.space_group_name_H-M   'P 1'
#
loop_
_entity.id
_entity.type
_entity.pdbx_description
1 polymer ?
#
loop_
_entity_poly.entity_id
_entity_poly.type
_entity_poly.pdbx_seq_one_letter_code
_entity_poly.pdbx_strand_id
1 'polypeptide(L)'
;MLRTPVLVSSLTKYLIRFASSSAITKADLGALSSSISSDDTNIQTPQNIAVALCIQRYPHLSPEMSKLESDYSDLIEKSETAESYLSDHELRIKRELQTTQQKPKEIATSTTKSPSTSAAIAVETAQDFEDKMNKEFKQFQFALRQTDDDKTNNIKSQNRKLDQNLLLIVQRKNEKNGKDEWIFPQKLYEGEKSLRMTADQVPSICGNLNVQILGNAPWAWYKSSDKTDPIK
;
A
#
# COMPACT_ATOMS: atom_id res chain seq x y z
N MET A 1 -31.33 49.10 34.91
CA MET A 1 -29.88 49.36 35.03
C MET A 1 -29.19 48.57 33.93
N LEU A 2 -29.02 49.10 32.72
CA LEU A 2 -27.96 50.02 32.24
C LEU A 2 -26.52 49.44 32.28
N ARG A 3 -25.89 49.51 31.09
CA ARG A 3 -24.46 49.42 30.71
C ARG A 3 -23.95 48.06 30.23
N THR A 4 -23.98 47.79 28.91
CA THR A 4 -23.05 48.17 27.81
C THR A 4 -21.84 47.22 27.65
N PRO A 5 -21.56 46.72 26.42
CA PRO A 5 -20.49 45.76 26.13
C PRO A 5 -19.16 46.44 25.75
N VAL A 6 -18.03 45.75 25.99
CA VAL A 6 -16.69 46.17 25.56
C VAL A 6 -16.24 45.35 24.34
N LEU A 7 -15.77 46.09 23.35
CA LEU A 7 -15.17 45.74 22.05
C LEU A 7 -13.75 45.16 22.17
N VAL A 8 -13.17 44.79 21.00
CA VAL A 8 -11.77 44.45 20.66
C VAL A 8 -11.62 42.94 20.36
N SER A 9 -11.15 42.44 19.21
CA SER A 9 -10.53 43.02 18.00
C SER A 9 -10.55 42.03 16.83
N SER A 10 -10.81 42.57 15.63
CA SER A 10 -10.26 42.24 14.30
C SER A 10 -9.63 40.86 14.03
N LEU A 11 -10.34 40.02 13.28
CA LEU A 11 -9.76 39.00 12.40
C LEU A 11 -10.21 39.28 10.96
N THR A 12 -9.24 39.66 10.13
CA THR A 12 -9.39 39.87 8.69
C THR A 12 -9.67 38.53 8.00
N LYS A 13 -10.92 38.35 7.55
CA LYS A 13 -11.30 37.28 6.62
C LYS A 13 -10.91 37.68 5.21
N TYR A 14 -9.95 36.98 4.60
CA TYR A 14 -9.73 37.03 3.16
C TYR A 14 -10.95 36.40 2.45
N LEU A 15 -11.74 37.25 1.80
CA LEU A 15 -12.81 36.84 0.89
C LEU A 15 -12.20 36.34 -0.42
N ILE A 16 -12.28 35.03 -0.66
CA ILE A 16 -12.09 34.45 -1.99
C ILE A 16 -13.30 34.88 -2.83
N ARG A 17 -13.08 35.78 -3.79
CA ARG A 17 -14.08 36.12 -4.81
C ARG A 17 -14.27 34.91 -5.72
N PHE A 18 -15.43 34.25 -5.61
CA PHE A 18 -15.97 33.46 -6.72
C PHE A 18 -16.43 34.43 -7.81
N ALA A 19 -15.66 34.53 -8.89
CA ALA A 19 -16.14 35.16 -10.11
C ALA A 19 -17.14 34.22 -10.79
N SER A 20 -18.34 34.72 -11.01
CA SER A 20 -19.44 34.06 -11.70
C SER A 20 -19.07 33.73 -13.15
N SER A 21 -19.47 32.54 -13.57
CA SER A 21 -19.51 32.04 -14.96
C SER A 21 -19.92 33.12 -15.97
N SER A 22 -19.01 33.50 -16.87
CA SER A 22 -19.32 34.13 -18.16
C SER A 22 -19.18 33.07 -19.25
N ALA A 23 -20.27 32.84 -19.98
CA ALA A 23 -20.33 31.89 -21.08
C ALA A 23 -19.35 32.29 -22.20
N ILE A 24 -18.55 31.32 -22.66
CA ILE A 24 -17.66 31.47 -23.82
C ILE A 24 -18.56 31.49 -25.06
N THR A 25 -18.56 32.60 -25.80
CA THR A 25 -19.24 32.69 -27.09
C THR A 25 -18.27 32.34 -28.21
N LYS A 26 -18.77 31.81 -29.33
CA LYS A 26 -18.00 31.24 -30.46
C LYS A 26 -16.94 32.17 -31.09
N ALA A 27 -16.89 33.46 -30.72
CA ALA A 27 -15.90 34.40 -31.22
C ALA A 27 -14.50 34.26 -30.55
N ASP A 28 -14.42 33.70 -29.34
CA ASP A 28 -13.13 33.56 -28.62
C ASP A 28 -12.29 32.34 -29.08
N LEU A 29 -12.87 31.42 -29.85
CA LEU A 29 -12.20 30.23 -30.37
C LEU A 29 -11.30 30.51 -31.60
N GLY A 30 -11.37 31.71 -32.17
CA GLY A 30 -10.60 32.10 -33.37
C GLY A 30 -9.19 32.64 -33.10
N ALA A 31 -8.85 32.97 -31.86
CA ALA A 31 -7.60 33.66 -31.51
C ALA A 31 -6.50 32.75 -30.92
N LEU A 32 -6.73 31.43 -30.86
CA LEU A 32 -5.81 30.46 -30.23
C LEU A 32 -5.09 29.53 -31.22
N SER A 33 -5.14 29.81 -32.53
CA SER A 33 -4.50 28.97 -33.56
C SER A 33 -3.38 29.64 -34.36
N SER A 34 -2.82 30.76 -33.90
CA SER A 34 -1.68 31.40 -34.59
C SER A 34 -0.52 31.71 -33.64
N SER A 35 0.27 30.68 -33.32
CA SER A 35 1.73 30.74 -33.12
C SER A 35 2.30 29.38 -32.71
N ILE A 36 2.26 28.41 -33.62
CA ILE A 36 3.33 27.41 -33.68
C ILE A 36 4.28 27.94 -34.76
N SER A 37 5.15 28.86 -34.35
CA SER A 37 6.38 29.12 -35.08
C SER A 37 7.35 28.00 -34.71
N SER A 38 7.69 27.20 -35.71
CA SER A 38 8.85 26.31 -35.69
C SER A 38 10.11 27.18 -35.75
N ASP A 39 10.48 27.79 -34.62
CA ASP A 39 11.79 28.41 -34.45
C ASP A 39 12.71 27.43 -33.72
N ASP A 40 13.32 26.53 -34.50
CA ASP A 40 14.60 25.96 -34.11
C ASP A 40 15.65 27.07 -34.26
N THR A 41 16.18 27.58 -33.14
CA THR A 41 17.63 27.64 -32.88
C THR A 41 17.97 28.41 -31.59
N ASN A 42 18.64 27.68 -30.69
CA ASN A 42 19.55 28.17 -29.65
C ASN A 42 18.94 28.81 -28.40
N ILE A 43 18.13 28.03 -27.68
CA ILE A 43 18.13 28.12 -26.22
C ILE A 43 19.41 27.43 -25.78
N GLN A 44 20.39 28.18 -25.26
CA GLN A 44 21.52 27.58 -24.54
C GLN A 44 20.96 26.66 -23.47
N THR A 45 21.05 25.35 -23.72
CA THR A 45 20.64 24.35 -22.76
C THR A 45 21.48 24.58 -21.50
N PRO A 46 20.86 24.73 -20.31
CA PRO A 46 21.64 24.75 -19.08
C PRO A 46 22.37 23.41 -19.01
N GLN A 47 23.68 23.47 -19.25
CA GLN A 47 24.53 22.30 -19.40
C GLN A 47 24.51 21.51 -18.08
N ASN A 48 23.97 20.29 -18.15
CA ASN A 48 23.94 19.24 -17.13
C ASN A 48 22.66 19.16 -16.27
N ILE A 49 21.50 18.93 -16.90
CA ILE A 49 20.34 18.36 -16.20
C ILE A 49 20.49 16.84 -16.19
N ALA A 50 20.40 16.23 -15.00
CA ALA A 50 20.31 14.79 -14.85
C ALA A 50 18.91 14.43 -14.32
N VAL A 51 18.34 13.35 -14.86
CA VAL A 51 17.07 12.80 -14.39
C VAL A 51 17.39 11.60 -13.51
N ALA A 52 17.07 11.71 -12.23
CA ALA A 52 17.21 10.63 -11.26
C ALA A 52 15.86 9.96 -11.00
N LEU A 53 15.87 8.66 -10.71
CA LEU A 53 14.68 7.87 -10.46
C LEU A 53 14.74 7.22 -9.08
N CYS A 54 13.75 7.52 -8.25
CA CYS A 54 13.56 6.88 -6.95
C CYS A 54 12.78 5.58 -7.16
N ILE A 55 13.49 4.46 -7.30
CA ILE A 55 12.86 3.14 -7.45
C ILE A 55 12.55 2.61 -6.06
N GLN A 56 11.26 2.37 -5.81
CA GLN A 56 10.77 1.78 -4.56
C GLN A 56 10.17 0.40 -4.82
N ARG A 57 10.52 -0.57 -3.98
CA ARG A 57 9.78 -1.83 -3.83
C ARG A 57 8.75 -1.66 -2.72
N TYR A 58 7.48 -1.93 -3.02
CA TYR A 58 6.41 -1.97 -2.03
C TYR A 58 6.59 -3.12 -1.02
N PRO A 59 5.96 -3.04 0.16
CA PRO A 59 6.03 -4.11 1.14
C PRO A 59 5.13 -5.26 0.66
N HIS A 60 5.63 -6.49 0.76
CA HIS A 60 4.88 -7.69 0.42
C HIS A 60 4.12 -8.24 1.63
N LEU A 61 4.65 -8.03 2.83
CA LEU A 61 4.04 -8.43 4.08
C LEU A 61 3.46 -7.23 4.82
N SER A 62 2.43 -7.46 5.63
CA SER A 62 2.01 -6.47 6.61
C SER A 62 3.11 -6.25 7.65
N PRO A 63 3.21 -5.06 8.25
CA PRO A 63 4.06 -4.82 9.41
C PRO A 63 3.67 -5.69 10.62
N GLU A 64 4.59 -5.84 11.57
CA GLU A 64 4.28 -6.45 12.86
C GLU A 64 3.51 -5.47 13.76
N MET A 65 2.50 -5.97 14.46
CA MET A 65 1.72 -5.17 15.39
C MET A 65 2.56 -4.82 16.63
N SER A 66 2.46 -3.58 17.08
CA SER A 66 2.97 -3.17 18.38
C SER A 66 2.19 -3.85 19.51
N LYS A 67 2.78 -3.95 20.71
CA LYS A 67 2.10 -4.54 21.89
C LYS A 67 0.75 -3.88 22.17
N LEU A 68 0.72 -2.54 22.09
CA LEU A 68 -0.48 -1.74 22.32
C LEU A 68 -1.55 -2.02 21.25
N GLU A 69 -1.14 -2.22 20.00
CA GLU A 69 -2.05 -2.57 18.90
C GLU A 69 -2.60 -3.98 19.07
N SER A 70 -1.80 -4.93 19.56
CA SER A 70 -2.25 -6.28 19.90
C SER A 70 -3.27 -6.26 21.04
N ASP A 71 -2.99 -5.54 22.13
CA ASP A 71 -3.90 -5.43 23.26
C ASP A 71 -5.23 -4.78 22.84
N TYR A 72 -5.16 -3.80 21.94
CA TYR A 72 -6.32 -3.12 21.39
C TYR A 72 -7.12 -4.01 20.43
N SER A 73 -6.45 -4.79 19.58
CA SER A 73 -7.04 -5.82 18.73
C SER A 73 -7.85 -6.82 19.57
N ASP A 74 -7.25 -7.35 20.64
CA ASP A 74 -7.91 -8.30 21.54
C ASP A 74 -9.13 -7.69 22.25
N LEU A 75 -9.05 -6.41 22.59
CA LEU A 75 -10.17 -5.68 23.19
C LEU A 75 -11.31 -5.55 22.19
N ILE A 76 -11.02 -5.15 20.95
CA ILE A 76 -12.01 -5.05 19.89
C ILE A 76 -12.66 -6.41 19.65
N GLU A 77 -11.87 -7.49 19.52
CA GLU A 77 -12.39 -8.84 19.29
C GLU A 77 -13.36 -9.28 20.41
N LYS A 78 -13.01 -8.99 21.67
CA LYS A 78 -13.89 -9.28 22.82
C LYS A 78 -15.17 -8.46 22.78
N SER A 79 -15.07 -7.18 22.43
CA SER A 79 -16.22 -6.29 22.30
C SER A 79 -17.15 -6.76 21.19
N GLU A 80 -16.59 -7.08 20.02
CA GLU A 80 -17.33 -7.59 18.87
C GLU A 80 -18.01 -8.93 19.20
N THR A 81 -17.30 -9.85 19.85
CA THR A 81 -17.87 -11.13 20.25
C THR A 81 -19.02 -10.95 21.26
N ALA A 82 -18.87 -10.04 22.23
CA ALA A 82 -19.90 -9.78 23.24
C ALA A 82 -21.18 -9.13 22.65
N GLU A 83 -21.01 -8.30 21.62
CA GLU A 83 -22.12 -7.62 20.94
C GLU A 83 -22.66 -8.42 19.73
N SER A 84 -21.99 -9.52 19.35
CA SER A 84 -22.40 -10.35 18.23
C SER A 84 -23.58 -11.27 18.58
N TYR A 85 -24.37 -11.60 17.55
CA TYR A 85 -25.34 -12.69 17.61
C TYR A 85 -24.66 -14.03 17.36
N LEU A 86 -25.30 -15.09 17.82
CA LEU A 86 -24.84 -16.46 17.58
C LEU A 86 -24.76 -16.77 16.09
N SER A 87 -23.60 -17.23 15.65
CA SER A 87 -23.35 -17.70 14.29
C SER A 87 -24.07 -19.02 14.01
N ASP A 88 -24.25 -19.36 12.74
CA ASP A 88 -24.87 -20.63 12.33
C ASP A 88 -24.12 -21.86 12.86
N HIS A 89 -22.79 -21.76 12.96
CA HIS A 89 -21.92 -22.81 13.51
C HIS A 89 -22.15 -22.99 15.02
N GLU A 90 -22.24 -21.92 15.78
CA GLU A 90 -22.56 -21.99 17.22
C GLU A 90 -23.98 -22.49 17.48
N LEU A 91 -24.95 -22.07 16.67
CA LEU A 91 -26.32 -22.58 16.74
C LEU A 91 -26.37 -24.08 16.43
N ARG A 92 -25.54 -24.54 15.49
CA ARG A 92 -25.40 -25.97 15.16
C ARG A 92 -24.84 -26.76 16.33
N ILE A 93 -23.76 -26.30 16.96
CA ILE A 93 -23.18 -26.91 18.17
C ILE A 93 -24.24 -27.01 19.28
N LYS A 94 -24.99 -25.93 19.53
CA LYS A 94 -26.06 -25.93 20.54
C LYS A 94 -27.15 -26.97 20.25
N ARG A 95 -27.59 -27.11 18.99
CA ARG A 95 -28.58 -28.11 18.57
C ARG A 95 -28.06 -29.54 18.75
N GLU A 96 -26.81 -29.80 18.36
CA GLU A 96 -26.17 -31.11 18.50
C GLU A 96 -25.98 -31.52 19.97
N LEU A 97 -25.57 -30.59 20.84
CA LEU A 97 -25.48 -30.80 22.28
C LEU A 97 -26.83 -31.12 22.93
N GLN A 98 -27.89 -30.38 22.59
CA GLN A 98 -29.24 -30.64 23.10
C GLN A 98 -29.73 -32.04 22.72
N THR A 99 -29.56 -32.42 21.46
CA THR A 99 -29.93 -33.75 20.95
C THR A 99 -29.15 -34.85 21.67
N THR A 100 -27.85 -34.64 21.90
CA THR A 100 -26.97 -35.59 22.59
C THR A 100 -27.33 -35.76 24.07
N GLN A 101 -27.78 -34.68 24.74
CA GLN A 101 -28.20 -34.72 26.15
C GLN A 101 -29.61 -35.31 26.36
N GLN A 102 -30.49 -35.22 25.37
CA GLN A 102 -31.86 -35.75 25.46
C GLN A 102 -31.93 -37.27 25.23
N LYS A 103 -31.12 -37.80 24.30
CA LYS A 103 -31.03 -39.25 24.01
C LYS A 103 -30.79 -40.16 25.24
N PRO A 104 -29.88 -39.88 26.19
CA PRO A 104 -29.69 -40.74 27.36
C PRO A 104 -30.85 -40.71 28.38
N LYS A 105 -31.72 -39.69 28.36
CA LYS A 105 -32.90 -39.62 29.25
C LYS A 105 -34.11 -40.39 28.72
N GLU A 106 -34.28 -40.46 27.40
CA GLU A 106 -35.37 -41.20 26.76
C GLU A 106 -35.12 -42.72 26.68
N ILE A 107 -33.86 -43.15 26.63
CA ILE A 107 -33.49 -44.59 26.65
C ILE A 107 -33.85 -45.26 27.99
N ALA A 108 -33.97 -44.49 29.08
CA ALA A 108 -34.42 -45.00 30.38
C ALA A 108 -35.95 -45.10 30.51
N THR A 109 -36.75 -44.57 29.57
CA THR A 109 -38.22 -44.42 29.75
C THR A 109 -39.11 -44.83 28.59
N SER A 110 -38.61 -45.23 27.42
CA SER A 110 -39.51 -45.74 26.36
C SER A 110 -38.93 -46.89 25.54
N THR A 111 -39.39 -48.09 25.88
CA THR A 111 -39.50 -49.18 24.92
C THR A 111 -40.52 -48.74 23.86
N THR A 112 -40.10 -48.80 22.59
CA THR A 112 -40.90 -48.54 21.37
C THR A 112 -41.15 -47.06 21.00
N LYS A 113 -40.35 -46.56 20.05
CA LYS A 113 -40.85 -46.06 18.75
C LYS A 113 -39.71 -45.68 17.80
N SER A 114 -39.64 -46.49 16.74
CA SER A 114 -39.28 -46.24 15.33
C SER A 114 -38.36 -45.05 14.97
N PRO A 115 -37.28 -45.29 14.20
CA PRO A 115 -36.32 -44.27 13.78
C PRO A 115 -36.91 -43.43 12.64
N SER A 116 -37.18 -42.15 12.89
CA SER A 116 -37.54 -41.22 11.82
C SER A 116 -36.32 -40.92 10.94
N THR A 117 -36.36 -41.51 9.74
CA THR A 117 -35.81 -41.10 8.44
C THR A 117 -35.07 -39.74 8.37
N SER A 118 -33.91 -39.63 9.01
CA SER A 118 -32.79 -38.76 8.60
C SER A 118 -31.42 -39.31 8.99
N ALA A 119 -31.37 -40.54 9.53
CA ALA A 119 -30.20 -41.14 10.18
C ALA A 119 -29.19 -41.83 9.24
N ALA A 120 -29.15 -41.49 7.94
CA ALA A 120 -28.30 -42.19 6.96
C ALA A 120 -27.55 -41.27 5.97
N ILE A 121 -27.42 -39.98 6.28
CA ILE A 121 -26.31 -39.19 5.74
C ILE A 121 -25.34 -39.09 6.91
N ALA A 122 -24.12 -39.57 6.72
CA ALA A 122 -23.03 -39.39 7.68
C ALA A 122 -22.71 -37.90 7.77
N VAL A 123 -23.53 -37.16 8.51
CA VAL A 123 -23.34 -35.74 8.77
C VAL A 123 -22.19 -35.64 9.76
N GLU A 124 -21.00 -35.22 9.29
CA GLU A 124 -19.86 -34.88 10.14
C GLU A 124 -20.35 -33.97 11.27
N THR A 125 -20.09 -34.31 12.54
CA THR A 125 -20.47 -33.48 13.70
C THR A 125 -19.80 -32.11 13.58
N ALA A 126 -20.38 -31.04 14.14
CA ALA A 126 -19.73 -29.72 14.13
C ALA A 126 -18.30 -29.77 14.71
N GLN A 127 -18.07 -30.65 15.70
CA GLN A 127 -16.77 -30.87 16.30
C GLN A 127 -15.81 -31.68 15.40
N ASP A 128 -16.31 -32.67 14.66
CA ASP A 128 -15.51 -33.41 13.68
C ASP A 128 -14.98 -32.46 12.58
N PHE A 129 -15.78 -31.47 12.21
CA PHE A 129 -15.40 -30.42 11.26
C PHE A 129 -14.28 -29.54 11.82
N GLU A 130 -14.38 -29.06 13.06
CA GLU A 130 -13.31 -28.29 13.72
C GLU A 130 -12.01 -29.10 13.82
N ASP A 131 -12.10 -30.38 14.17
CA ASP A 131 -10.95 -31.27 14.25
C ASP A 131 -10.30 -31.49 12.88
N LYS A 132 -11.09 -31.57 11.81
CA LYS A 132 -10.60 -31.65 10.44
C LYS A 132 -9.86 -30.38 10.02
N MET A 133 -10.45 -29.21 10.28
CA MET A 133 -9.80 -27.92 9.98
C MET A 133 -8.51 -27.73 10.80
N ASN A 134 -8.51 -28.12 12.07
CA ASN A 134 -7.32 -28.09 12.92
C ASN A 134 -6.23 -29.05 12.43
N LYS A 135 -6.58 -30.21 11.88
CA LYS A 135 -5.62 -31.13 11.25
C LYS A 135 -5.01 -30.51 10.00
N GLU A 136 -5.82 -29.93 9.12
CA GLU A 136 -5.34 -29.26 7.90
C GLU A 136 -4.44 -28.06 8.23
N PHE A 137 -4.83 -27.23 9.21
CA PHE A 137 -4.03 -26.10 9.68
C PHE A 137 -2.66 -26.52 10.22
N LYS A 138 -2.60 -27.60 11.01
CA LYS A 138 -1.33 -28.13 11.55
C LYS A 138 -0.45 -28.77 10.48
N GLN A 139 -1.04 -29.30 9.41
CA GLN A 139 -0.29 -29.87 8.30
C GLN A 139 0.36 -28.79 7.42
N PHE A 140 -0.27 -27.61 7.33
CA PHE A 140 0.23 -26.51 6.53
C PHE A 140 1.42 -25.80 7.22
N GLN A 141 2.57 -25.76 6.54
CA GLN A 141 3.74 -25.01 7.01
C GLN A 141 3.76 -23.63 6.36
N PHE A 142 3.59 -22.59 7.17
CA PHE A 142 3.69 -21.21 6.71
C PHE A 142 5.13 -20.85 6.34
N ALA A 143 5.27 -20.01 5.31
CA ALA A 143 6.56 -19.39 5.01
C ALA A 143 6.98 -18.45 6.15
N LEU A 144 8.28 -18.45 6.46
CA LEU A 144 8.84 -17.55 7.46
C LEU A 144 8.72 -16.09 6.99
N ARG A 145 8.24 -15.20 7.87
CA ARG A 145 8.18 -13.76 7.59
C ARG A 145 9.58 -13.14 7.49
N GLN A 146 10.53 -13.67 8.26
CA GLN A 146 11.94 -13.29 8.19
C GLN A 146 12.68 -14.23 7.23
N THR A 147 13.35 -13.62 6.26
CA THR A 147 14.14 -14.35 5.26
C THR A 147 15.57 -14.60 5.73
N ASP A 148 16.31 -15.49 5.07
CA ASP A 148 17.73 -15.71 5.40
C ASP A 148 18.60 -14.49 5.08
N ASP A 149 18.16 -13.65 4.13
CA ASP A 149 18.78 -12.37 3.82
C ASP A 149 18.63 -11.34 4.96
N ASP A 150 17.56 -11.43 5.76
CA ASP A 150 17.39 -10.60 6.95
C ASP A 150 18.35 -11.02 8.06
N LYS A 151 18.55 -12.33 8.25
CA LYS A 151 19.50 -12.86 9.24
C LYS A 151 20.94 -12.49 8.91
N THR A 152 21.30 -12.55 7.63
CA THR A 152 22.65 -12.22 7.13
C THR A 152 22.85 -10.72 6.88
N ASN A 153 21.80 -9.90 7.02
CA ASN A 153 21.79 -8.47 6.69
C ASN A 153 22.30 -8.18 5.26
N ASN A 154 21.89 -8.99 4.29
CA ASN A 154 22.26 -8.81 2.89
C ASN A 154 21.55 -7.58 2.30
N ILE A 155 22.29 -6.49 2.06
CA ILE A 155 21.73 -5.23 1.56
C ILE A 155 21.41 -5.28 0.05
N LYS A 156 22.02 -6.23 -0.69
CA LYS A 156 21.90 -6.31 -2.14
C LYS A 156 20.68 -7.11 -2.61
N SER A 157 20.10 -7.94 -1.75
CA SER A 157 18.96 -8.75 -2.13
C SER A 157 17.64 -8.00 -2.01
N GLN A 158 16.70 -8.37 -2.87
CA GLN A 158 15.33 -7.85 -2.82
C GLN A 158 14.47 -8.59 -1.80
N ASN A 159 14.87 -9.77 -1.34
CA ASN A 159 14.06 -10.59 -0.43
C ASN A 159 14.19 -10.19 1.04
N ARG A 160 14.98 -9.16 1.35
CA ARG A 160 15.07 -8.60 2.70
C ARG A 160 13.86 -7.72 3.04
N LYS A 161 13.57 -7.61 4.34
CA LYS A 161 12.59 -6.70 4.95
C LYS A 161 11.29 -6.61 4.17
N LEU A 162 10.60 -7.75 4.01
CA LEU A 162 9.38 -7.85 3.21
C LEU A 162 8.22 -7.00 3.74
N ASP A 163 8.28 -6.60 5.00
CA ASP A 163 7.34 -5.73 5.71
C ASP A 163 7.54 -4.23 5.39
N GLN A 164 8.68 -3.85 4.82
CA GLN A 164 9.06 -2.45 4.59
C GLN A 164 9.22 -2.10 3.11
N ASN A 165 9.14 -0.80 2.87
CA ASN A 165 9.51 -0.20 1.59
C ASN A 165 11.03 -0.17 1.45
N LEU A 166 11.54 -0.62 0.30
CA LEU A 166 12.97 -0.54 -0.01
C LEU A 166 13.21 0.42 -1.17
N LEU A 167 14.28 1.21 -1.07
CA LEU A 167 14.74 2.11 -2.12
C LEU A 167 15.99 1.57 -2.79
N LEU A 168 16.06 1.67 -4.12
CA LEU A 168 17.27 1.32 -4.86
C LEU A 168 18.29 2.46 -4.78
N ILE A 169 19.50 2.12 -4.35
CA ILE A 169 20.64 3.04 -4.30
C ILE A 169 21.80 2.37 -5.04
N VAL A 170 22.50 3.14 -5.86
CA VAL A 170 23.63 2.69 -6.68
C VAL A 170 24.90 3.39 -6.22
N GLN A 171 26.00 2.63 -6.18
CA GLN A 171 27.33 3.17 -5.85
C GLN A 171 27.99 3.67 -7.14
N ARG A 172 28.38 4.95 -7.19
CA ARG A 172 29.12 5.54 -8.30
C ARG A 172 30.48 6.05 -7.85
N LYS A 173 31.52 5.78 -8.65
CA LYS A 173 32.81 6.46 -8.50
C LYS A 173 32.71 7.86 -9.08
N ASN A 174 32.96 8.86 -8.25
CA ASN A 174 33.09 10.22 -8.71
C ASN A 174 34.43 10.40 -9.44
N GLU A 175 34.39 10.65 -10.75
CA GLU A 175 35.59 10.78 -11.59
C GLU A 175 36.56 11.87 -11.10
N LYS A 176 36.04 12.91 -10.43
CA LYS A 176 36.84 14.02 -9.91
C LYS A 176 37.55 13.73 -8.59
N ASN A 177 36.88 13.03 -7.68
CA ASN A 177 37.36 12.83 -6.31
C ASN A 177 37.86 11.40 -6.07
N GLY A 178 37.63 10.47 -7.01
CA GLY A 178 37.97 9.06 -6.90
C GLY A 178 37.21 8.31 -5.79
N LYS A 179 36.26 8.97 -5.12
CA LYS A 179 35.47 8.42 -4.00
C LYS A 179 34.19 7.80 -4.51
N ASP A 180 33.77 6.74 -3.84
CA ASP A 180 32.47 6.11 -4.05
C ASP A 180 31.38 6.93 -3.36
N GLU A 181 30.38 7.35 -4.12
CA GLU A 181 29.20 8.05 -3.65
C GLU A 181 27.95 7.21 -3.90
N TRP A 182 27.02 7.23 -2.95
CA TRP A 182 25.74 6.54 -3.05
C TRP A 182 24.70 7.49 -3.62
N ILE A 183 24.21 7.19 -4.81
CA ILE A 183 23.25 8.03 -5.54
C ILE A 183 22.06 7.20 -6.01
N PHE A 184 20.95 7.86 -6.32
CA PHE A 184 19.88 7.23 -7.06
C PHE A 184 20.32 6.93 -8.50
N PRO A 185 19.74 5.91 -9.15
CA PRO A 185 19.87 5.72 -10.58
C PRO A 185 19.56 7.02 -11.33
N GLN A 186 20.50 7.52 -12.13
CA GLN A 186 20.34 8.78 -12.86
C GLN A 186 20.94 8.71 -14.25
N LYS A 187 20.31 9.41 -15.20
CA LYS A 187 20.77 9.53 -16.60
C LYS A 187 20.90 11.01 -16.99
N LEU A 188 21.86 11.35 -17.87
CA LEU A 188 21.93 12.69 -18.45
C LEU A 188 20.71 12.95 -19.32
N TYR A 189 20.19 14.17 -19.26
CA TYR A 189 19.27 14.63 -20.27
C TYR A 189 20.04 15.00 -21.55
N GLU A 190 19.82 14.23 -22.62
CA GLU A 190 20.50 14.39 -23.92
C GLU A 190 19.66 15.17 -24.94
N GLY A 191 18.65 15.92 -24.48
CA GLY A 191 17.78 16.72 -25.38
C GLY A 191 16.62 15.92 -25.96
N GLU A 192 16.13 14.89 -25.26
CA GLU A 192 14.91 14.17 -25.63
C GLU A 192 13.66 15.07 -25.56
N LYS A 193 12.50 14.60 -26.04
CA LYS A 193 11.28 15.44 -26.09
C LYS A 193 10.73 15.81 -24.70
N SER A 194 10.96 14.99 -23.68
CA SER A 194 10.54 15.26 -22.31
C SER A 194 11.46 14.57 -21.30
N LEU A 195 11.58 15.15 -20.10
CA LEU A 195 12.32 14.54 -18.99
C LEU A 195 11.77 13.15 -18.61
N ARG A 196 10.48 12.92 -18.89
CA ARG A 196 9.83 11.63 -18.64
C ARG A 196 10.37 10.53 -19.56
N MET A 197 10.63 10.84 -20.83
CA MET A 197 11.25 9.86 -21.74
C MET A 197 12.64 9.44 -21.24
N THR A 198 13.39 10.39 -20.67
CA THR A 198 14.71 10.10 -20.11
C THR A 198 14.58 9.24 -18.85
N ALA A 199 13.57 9.52 -18.02
CA ALA A 199 13.25 8.71 -16.84
C ALA A 199 12.88 7.27 -17.20
N ASP A 200 12.10 7.05 -18.26
CA ASP A 200 11.68 5.71 -18.71
C ASP A 200 12.90 4.85 -19.15
N GLN A 201 14.02 5.47 -19.52
CA GLN A 201 15.26 4.76 -19.89
C GLN A 201 16.19 4.47 -18.71
N VAL A 202 16.03 5.16 -17.57
CA VAL A 202 16.87 4.96 -16.38
C VAL A 202 16.84 3.51 -15.87
N PRO A 203 15.69 2.80 -15.79
CA PRO A 203 15.66 1.42 -15.33
C PRO A 203 16.54 0.47 -16.15
N SER A 204 16.64 0.69 -17.47
CA SER A 204 17.46 -0.13 -18.38
C SER A 204 18.94 -0.11 -18.03
N ILE A 205 19.44 0.96 -17.39
CA ILE A 205 20.83 1.09 -16.92
C ILE A 205 21.08 0.15 -15.73
N CYS A 206 20.07 -0.08 -14.90
CA CYS A 206 20.16 -0.91 -13.70
C CYS A 206 19.80 -2.39 -13.95
N GLY A 207 19.51 -2.76 -15.21
CA GLY A 207 19.13 -4.12 -15.62
C GLY A 207 17.67 -4.26 -16.06
N ASN A 208 17.15 -5.48 -16.04
CA ASN A 208 15.78 -5.79 -16.50
C ASN A 208 14.75 -5.53 -15.39
N LEU A 209 14.58 -4.27 -15.00
CA LEU A 209 13.57 -3.86 -14.02
C LEU A 209 12.29 -3.39 -14.73
N ASN A 210 11.16 -3.97 -14.36
CA ASN A 210 9.85 -3.44 -14.75
C ASN A 210 9.41 -2.40 -13.72
N VAL A 211 9.39 -1.13 -14.12
CA VAL A 211 9.10 0.00 -13.22
C VAL A 211 7.90 0.77 -13.74
N GLN A 212 6.95 1.05 -12.84
CA GLN A 212 5.84 1.95 -13.12
C GLN A 212 6.15 3.33 -12.53
N ILE A 213 6.40 4.33 -13.39
CA ILE A 213 6.66 5.70 -12.94
C ILE A 213 5.35 6.45 -12.74
N LEU A 214 5.17 6.98 -11.53
CA LEU A 214 3.98 7.70 -11.10
C LEU A 214 4.06 9.18 -11.48
N GLY A 215 3.12 9.66 -12.29
CA GLY A 215 3.02 11.06 -12.68
C GLY A 215 4.09 11.53 -13.68
N ASN A 216 3.85 12.69 -14.28
CA ASN A 216 4.77 13.30 -15.26
C ASN A 216 5.64 14.42 -14.66
N ALA A 217 5.23 14.97 -13.51
CA ALA A 217 5.97 16.02 -12.83
C ALA A 217 7.10 15.42 -11.97
N PRO A 218 8.29 16.05 -11.92
CA PRO A 218 9.34 15.62 -11.01
C PRO A 218 8.90 15.85 -9.55
N TRP A 219 9.29 14.93 -8.66
CA TRP A 219 9.00 15.06 -7.24
C TRP A 219 9.96 16.05 -6.55
N ALA A 220 11.25 15.97 -6.86
CA ALA A 220 12.28 16.80 -6.24
C ALA A 220 13.35 17.20 -7.26
N TRP A 221 14.08 18.27 -6.95
CA TRP A 221 15.28 18.69 -7.67
C TRP A 221 16.42 18.89 -6.67
N TYR A 222 17.64 18.62 -7.11
CA TYR A 222 18.86 18.83 -6.33
C TYR A 222 19.90 19.51 -7.20
N LYS A 223 20.50 20.59 -6.69
CA LYS A 223 21.61 21.28 -7.34
C LYS A 223 22.92 20.84 -6.72
N SER A 224 23.68 20.05 -7.47
CA SER A 224 25.06 19.75 -7.10
C SER A 224 25.98 20.90 -7.52
N SER A 225 26.92 21.27 -6.66
CA SER A 225 28.05 22.14 -7.01
C SER A 225 29.03 21.46 -7.95
N ASP A 226 29.05 20.13 -7.92
CA ASP A 226 30.01 19.33 -8.63
C ASP A 226 29.42 18.93 -9.98
N LYS A 227 30.03 19.39 -11.09
CA LYS A 227 29.69 18.89 -12.43
C LYS A 227 29.98 17.39 -12.42
N THR A 228 28.94 16.59 -12.25
CA THR A 228 29.01 15.15 -12.09
C THR A 228 28.44 14.54 -13.35
N ASP A 229 29.25 13.79 -14.08
CA ASP A 229 28.81 13.17 -15.33
C ASP A 229 27.90 11.98 -14.97
N PRO A 230 26.63 11.98 -15.39
CA PRO A 230 25.70 10.89 -15.11
C PRO A 230 26.02 9.67 -16.00
N ILE A 231 25.34 8.56 -15.72
CA ILE A 231 25.68 7.24 -16.25
C ILE A 231 25.54 7.22 -17.79
N LYS A 232 26.59 6.74 -18.49
CA LYS A 232 26.56 6.39 -19.92
C LYS A 232 25.98 5.01 -20.14
#